data_AF-A0A269Z2E3-F1
#
_entry.id   AF-A0A269Z2E3-F1
#
_cell.length_a   1.000
_cell.length_b   1.000
_cell.length_c   1.000
_cell.angle_alpha   90.00
_cell.angle_beta   90.00
_cell.angle_gamma   90.00
#
_symmetry.space_group_name_H-M   'P 1'
#
loop_
_entity.id
_entity.type
_entity.pdbx_description
1 polymer ?
#
loop_
_entity_poly.entity_id
_entity_poly.type
_entity_poly.pdbx_seq_one_letter_code
_entity_poly.pdbx_strand_id
1 'polypeptide(L)'
;MHVDATLTAFIALALLLLTGVLTWKDILNETGAWNTLVWFSVLVLMADQLNQLGFIPWLSQLIAHSLHGLSWPIVIVLLILFFFYSHYLFASATAHVSAM
;
A
#
# COMPACT_ATOMS: atom_id res chain seq x y z
N MET A 1 18.19 -6.53 17.30
CA MET A 1 18.12 -7.48 16.16
C MET A 1 16.95 -7.06 15.28
N HIS A 2 17.20 -6.61 14.05
CA HIS A 2 16.14 -6.33 13.08
C HIS A 2 15.95 -7.57 12.20
N VAL A 3 14.98 -8.40 12.54
CA VAL A 3 14.58 -9.54 11.70
C VAL A 3 13.37 -9.09 10.90
N ASP A 4 13.36 -9.38 9.61
CA ASP A 4 12.24 -9.05 8.73
C ASP A 4 10.94 -9.68 9.23
N ALA A 5 9.84 -8.92 9.22
CA ALA A 5 8.56 -9.37 9.74
C ALA A 5 8.00 -10.55 8.93
N THR A 6 8.19 -10.52 7.61
CA THR A 6 7.76 -11.57 6.68
C THR A 6 8.51 -12.86 6.95
N LEU A 7 9.85 -12.76 7.10
CA LEU A 7 10.69 -13.90 7.45
C LEU A 7 10.27 -14.51 8.80
N THR A 8 10.02 -13.67 9.80
CA THR A 8 9.60 -14.12 11.13
C THR A 8 8.26 -14.87 11.08
N ALA A 9 7.30 -14.38 10.29
CA ALA A 9 6.01 -15.03 10.10
C ALA A 9 6.14 -16.41 9.41
N PHE A 10 6.97 -16.54 8.38
CA PHE A 10 7.20 -17.81 7.71
C PHE A 10 7.93 -18.83 8.59
N ILE A 11 8.87 -18.39 9.42
CA ILE A 11 9.53 -19.28 10.40
C ILE A 11 8.51 -19.80 11.42
N ALA A 12 7.64 -18.92 11.94
CA ALA A 12 6.58 -19.33 12.86
C ALA A 12 5.62 -20.35 12.22
N LEU A 13 5.19 -20.11 10.98
CA LEU A 13 4.35 -21.04 10.22
C LEU A 13 5.04 -22.40 10.01
N ALA A 14 6.32 -22.40 9.66
CA ALA A 14 7.11 -23.62 9.49
C ALA A 14 7.22 -24.41 10.80
N LEU A 15 7.44 -23.73 11.92
CA LEU A 15 7.47 -24.37 13.24
C LEU A 15 6.10 -24.99 13.57
N LEU A 16 4.99 -24.29 13.34
CA LEU A 16 3.64 -24.82 13.60
C LEU A 16 3.32 -26.09 12.78
N LEU A 17 3.79 -26.14 11.54
CA LEU A 17 3.69 -27.32 10.67
C LEU A 17 4.58 -28.47 11.17
N LEU A 18 5.83 -28.19 11.56
CA LEU A 18 6.76 -29.21 12.07
C LEU A 18 6.29 -29.80 13.41
N THR A 19 5.68 -28.99 14.28
CA THR A 19 5.10 -29.45 15.54
C THR A 19 3.77 -30.18 15.35
N GLY A 20 3.20 -30.18 14.14
CA GLY A 20 1.89 -30.79 13.83
C GLY A 20 0.70 -30.06 14.45
N VAL A 21 0.89 -28.82 14.91
CA VAL A 21 -0.19 -27.97 15.46
C VAL A 21 -1.12 -27.53 14.34
N LEU A 22 -0.55 -27.29 13.15
CA LEU A 22 -1.29 -27.05 11.92
C LEU A 22 -0.97 -28.16 10.93
N THR A 23 -1.98 -28.59 10.18
CA THR A 23 -1.80 -29.42 8.99
C THR A 23 -1.75 -28.55 7.74
N TRP A 24 -1.20 -29.09 6.65
CA TRP A 24 -1.25 -28.42 5.35
C TRP A 24 -2.68 -28.10 4.90
N LYS A 25 -3.64 -28.97 5.26
CA LYS A 25 -5.05 -28.77 4.95
C LYS A 25 -5.65 -27.58 5.69
N ASP A 26 -5.21 -27.31 6.92
CA ASP A 26 -5.66 -26.15 7.70
C ASP A 26 -5.22 -24.85 7.03
N ILE A 27 -3.97 -24.77 6.55
CA ILE A 27 -3.44 -23.62 5.82
C ILE A 27 -4.23 -23.36 4.52
N LEU A 28 -4.53 -24.42 3.77
CA LEU A 28 -5.29 -24.28 2.52
C LEU A 28 -6.74 -23.83 2.78
N ASN A 29 -7.31 -24.18 3.92
CA ASN A 29 -8.69 -23.80 4.27
C ASN A 29 -8.79 -22.45 5.00
N GLU A 30 -7.66 -21.79 5.31
CA GLU A 30 -7.63 -20.46 5.93
C GLU A 30 -7.95 -19.37 4.88
N THR A 31 -9.22 -19.31 4.47
CA THR A 31 -9.68 -18.45 3.37
C THR A 31 -9.48 -16.96 3.66
N GLY A 32 -9.44 -16.54 4.92
CA GLY A 32 -9.16 -15.15 5.31
C GLY A 32 -7.79 -14.69 4.82
N ALA A 33 -6.75 -15.48 5.09
CA ALA A 33 -5.39 -15.18 4.66
C ALA A 33 -5.26 -15.10 3.12
N TRP A 34 -5.85 -16.07 2.42
CA TRP A 34 -5.85 -16.09 0.95
C TRP A 34 -6.62 -14.91 0.35
N ASN A 35 -7.78 -14.56 0.91
CA ASN A 35 -8.59 -13.44 0.45
C ASN A 35 -7.83 -12.12 0.61
N THR A 36 -7.22 -11.87 1.77
CA THR A 36 -6.40 -10.67 2.01
C THR A 36 -5.22 -10.62 1.04
N LEU A 37 -4.52 -11.73 0.83
CA LEU A 37 -3.37 -11.79 -0.08
C LEU A 37 -3.78 -11.44 -1.51
N VAL A 38 -4.83 -12.07 -2.05
CA VAL A 38 -5.28 -11.85 -3.44
C VAL A 38 -5.79 -10.42 -3.62
N TRP A 39 -6.70 -9.99 -2.74
CA TRP A 39 -7.31 -8.67 -2.85
C TRP A 39 -6.27 -7.55 -2.73
N PHE A 40 -5.37 -7.65 -1.75
CA PHE A 40 -4.32 -6.66 -1.55
C PHE A 40 -3.30 -6.65 -2.70
N SER A 41 -2.92 -7.83 -3.22
CA SER A 41 -1.98 -7.94 -4.35
C SER A 41 -2.51 -7.25 -5.60
N VAL A 42 -3.80 -7.43 -5.92
CA VAL A 42 -4.43 -6.75 -7.06
C VAL A 42 -4.46 -5.24 -6.86
N LEU A 43 -4.84 -4.75 -5.67
CA LEU A 43 -4.86 -3.31 -5.39
C LEU A 43 -3.48 -2.66 -5.47
N VAL A 44 -2.44 -3.32 -4.93
CA VAL A 44 -1.06 -2.83 -5.02
C VAL A 44 -0.59 -2.78 -6.47
N LEU A 45 -0.89 -3.82 -7.26
CA LEU A 45 -0.56 -3.85 -8.69
C LEU A 45 -1.26 -2.74 -9.47
N MET A 46 -2.54 -2.48 -9.20
CA MET A 46 -3.29 -1.40 -9.84
C MET A 46 -2.71 -0.02 -9.50
N ALA A 47 -2.35 0.21 -8.24
CA ALA A 47 -1.71 1.46 -7.81
C ALA A 47 -0.34 1.65 -8.48
N ASP A 48 0.46 0.60 -8.57
CA ASP A 48 1.76 0.65 -9.26
C ASP A 48 1.59 0.95 -10.76
N GLN A 49 0.63 0.30 -11.42
CA GLN A 49 0.34 0.57 -12.83
C GLN A 49 -0.16 1.99 -13.07
N LEU A 50 -0.99 2.53 -12.17
CA LEU A 50 -1.43 3.92 -12.24
C LEU A 50 -0.24 4.89 -12.17
N ASN A 51 0.76 4.58 -11.34
CA ASN A 51 1.99 5.33 -11.26
C ASN A 51 2.84 5.19 -12.53
N GLN A 52 3.05 3.96 -13.04
CA GLN A 52 3.81 3.70 -14.27
C GLN A 52 3.20 4.37 -15.50
N LEU A 53 1.87 4.46 -15.58
CA LEU A 53 1.14 5.16 -16.65
C LEU A 53 1.24 6.69 -16.55
N GLY A 54 1.89 7.23 -15.52
CA GLY A 54 2.13 8.67 -15.38
C GLY A 54 0.94 9.47 -14.82
N PHE A 55 -0.08 8.81 -14.26
CA PHE A 55 -1.23 9.50 -13.68
C PHE A 55 -0.85 10.34 -12.45
N ILE A 56 0.04 9.82 -11.59
CA ILE A 56 0.47 10.54 -10.37
C ILE A 56 1.28 11.81 -10.71
N PRO A 57 2.28 11.77 -11.62
CA PRO A 57 2.94 12.98 -12.12
C PRO A 57 1.96 13.97 -12.78
N TRP A 58 1.04 13.49 -13.62
CA TRP A 58 0.06 14.34 -14.29
C TRP A 58 -0.86 15.06 -13.29
N LEU A 59 -1.38 14.33 -12.30
CA LEU A 59 -2.26 14.87 -11.26
C LEU A 59 -1.52 15.91 -10.41
N SER A 60 -0.27 15.63 -10.05
CA SER A 60 0.57 16.54 -9.26
C SER A 60 0.83 17.86 -10.00
N GLN A 61 1.10 17.80 -11.31
CA GLN A 61 1.28 19.00 -12.13
C GLN A 61 -0.01 19.82 -12.25
N LEU A 62 -1.17 19.16 -12.43
CA LEU A 62 -2.47 19.83 -12.51
C LEU A 62 -2.78 20.63 -11.24
N ILE A 63 -2.47 20.05 -10.07
CA ILE A 63 -2.68 20.70 -8.78
C ILE A 63 -1.69 21.84 -8.58
N ALA A 64 -0.41 21.62 -8.88
CA ALA A 64 0.61 22.67 -8.80
C ALA A 64 0.25 23.89 -9.67
N HIS A 65 -0.27 23.66 -10.88
CA HIS A 65 -0.72 24.73 -11.78
C HIS A 65 -1.95 25.48 -11.23
N SER A 66 -2.87 24.76 -10.58
CA SER A 66 -4.09 25.33 -9.99
C SER A 66 -3.84 26.13 -8.71
N LEU A 67 -2.69 25.91 -8.04
CA LEU A 67 -2.29 26.62 -6.82
C LEU A 67 -1.51 27.91 -7.11
N HIS A 68 -1.23 28.22 -8.38
CA HIS A 68 -0.46 29.39 -8.76
C HIS A 68 -1.19 30.69 -8.43
N GLY A 69 -0.50 31.64 -7.78
CA GLY A 69 -1.06 32.94 -7.38
C GLY A 69 -1.75 32.97 -6.01
N LEU A 70 -1.77 31.86 -5.26
CA LEU A 70 -2.29 31.80 -3.89
C LEU A 70 -1.21 32.13 -2.85
N SER A 71 -1.62 32.66 -1.69
CA SER A 71 -0.71 32.89 -0.57
C SER A 71 -0.21 31.57 0.02
N TRP A 72 1.07 31.52 0.43
CA TRP A 72 1.73 30.32 0.94
C TRP A 72 0.99 29.54 2.05
N PRO A 73 0.25 30.16 3.00
CA PRO A 73 -0.47 29.40 4.04
C PRO A 73 -1.64 28.60 3.46
N ILE A 74 -2.36 29.19 2.47
CA ILE A 74 -3.48 28.54 1.80
C ILE A 74 -2.99 27.35 0.97
N VAL A 75 -1.85 27.51 0.30
CA VAL A 75 -1.20 26.44 -0.48
C VAL A 75 -0.87 25.25 0.42
N ILE A 76 -0.30 25.48 1.60
CA ILE A 76 0.01 24.40 2.56
C ILE A 76 -1.25 23.65 2.99
N VAL A 77 -2.33 24.36 3.34
CA VAL A 77 -3.58 23.72 3.76
C VAL A 77 -4.15 22.86 2.64
N LEU A 78 -4.15 23.35 1.41
CA LEU A 78 -4.63 22.61 0.24
C LEU A 78 -3.77 21.39 -0.07
N LEU A 79 -2.44 21.50 0.04
CA LEU A 79 -1.53 20.37 -0.14
C LEU A 79 -1.73 19.28 0.92
N ILE A 80 -1.94 19.65 2.19
CA ILE A 80 -2.24 18.68 3.26
C ILE A 80 -3.56 17.96 2.98
N LEU A 81 -4.61 18.68 2.59
CA LEU A 81 -5.88 18.07 2.23
C LEU A 81 -5.71 17.11 1.05
N PHE A 82 -5.03 17.56 0.00
CA PHE A 82 -4.78 16.71 -1.17
C PHE A 82 -3.96 15.46 -0.80
N PHE A 83 -2.88 15.61 -0.03
CA PHE A 83 -2.09 14.49 0.45
C PHE A 83 -2.94 13.49 1.24
N PHE A 84 -3.77 13.97 2.17
CA PHE A 84 -4.68 13.13 2.94
C PHE A 84 -5.69 12.39 2.07
N TYR A 85 -6.34 13.07 1.13
CA TYR A 85 -7.34 12.45 0.26
C TYR A 85 -6.73 11.53 -0.80
N SER A 86 -5.54 11.84 -1.30
CA SER A 86 -4.83 11.00 -2.27
C SER A 86 -4.51 9.61 -1.71
N HIS A 87 -4.34 9.50 -0.39
CA HIS A 87 -4.10 8.23 0.28
C HIS A 87 -5.19 7.17 0.01
N TYR A 88 -6.45 7.60 -0.17
CA TYR A 88 -7.55 6.69 -0.52
C TYR A 88 -7.42 6.03 -1.90
N LEU A 89 -6.56 6.57 -2.77
CA LEU A 89 -6.26 6.00 -4.09
C LEU A 89 -5.19 4.91 -4.02
N PHE A 90 -4.52 4.73 -2.88
CA PHE A 90 -3.41 3.79 -2.74
C PHE A 90 -3.73 2.68 -1.75
N ALA A 91 -3.28 1.47 -2.08
CA ALA A 91 -3.47 0.29 -1.25
C ALA A 91 -2.61 0.30 0.03
N SER A 92 -1.50 1.04 0.03
CA SER A 92 -0.54 1.08 1.14
C SER A 92 0.10 2.46 1.26
N ALA A 93 0.45 2.85 2.50
CA ALA A 93 1.28 4.02 2.78
C ALA A 93 2.64 3.97 2.08
N THR A 94 3.24 2.78 1.93
CA THR A 94 4.50 2.63 1.19
C THR A 94 4.32 2.90 -0.30
N ALA A 95 3.24 2.39 -0.92
CA ALA A 95 2.93 2.63 -2.33
C ALA A 95 2.60 4.11 -2.60
N HIS A 96 1.88 4.75 -1.68
CA HIS A 96 1.55 6.17 -1.74
C HIS A 96 2.80 7.06 -1.69
N VAL A 97 3.71 6.78 -0.76
CA VAL A 97 4.95 7.55 -0.59
C VAL A 97 5.96 7.26 -1.71
N SER A 98 6.00 6.05 -2.26
CA SER A 98 6.90 5.75 -3.39
C SER A 98 6.45 6.36 -4.72
N ALA A 99 5.15 6.66 -4.85
CA ALA A 99 4.58 7.22 -6.07
C ALA A 99 4.60 8.76 -6.11
N MET A 100 4.71 9.41 -4.94
CA MET A 100 4.73 10.88 -4.79
C MET A 100 6.13 11.46 -4.70
#